data_AF-M7T000-F1
#
_entry.id   AF-M7T000-F1
#
_cell.length_a   1.000
_cell.length_b   1.000
_cell.length_c   1.000
_cell.angle_alpha   90.00
_cell.angle_beta   90.00
_cell.angle_gamma   90.00
#
_symmetry.space_group_name_H-M   'P 1'
#
loop_
_entity.id
_entity.type
_entity.pdbx_description
1 polymer ?
#
loop_
_entity_poly.entity_id
_entity_poly.type
_entity_poly.pdbx_seq_one_letter_code
_entity_poly.pdbx_strand_id
1 'polypeptide(L)'
;MSGTWDWELDAEERHALLEEGEQEAKKLFSGFISFVFSDNILEFAFGLIIANGFTELVNSFVNDILLPPLSVLLPLNRNLDEKFAVLKAGPSYGETGGYTTLAQAIDDGAVVMAYGIFINRIVNFIGIGLALYALAIVYQIISSDSIIDEIVECKYCQKNISQEFDASTARAGKMGAKSA
;
A
#
# COMPACT_ATOMS: atom_id res chain seq x y z
N MET A 1 -63.90 18.33 0.67
CA MET A 1 -63.52 17.73 -0.62
C MET A 1 -62.27 16.93 -0.35
N SER A 2 -62.48 15.64 -0.11
CA SER A 2 -61.48 14.67 0.36
C SER A 2 -60.49 14.37 -0.74
N GLY A 3 -59.21 14.49 -0.41
CA GLY A 3 -58.09 14.17 -1.29
C GLY A 3 -58.10 12.69 -1.67
N THR A 4 -58.32 12.45 -2.96
CA THR A 4 -57.93 11.21 -3.62
C THR A 4 -56.45 11.37 -3.95
N TRP A 5 -55.61 10.65 -3.21
CA TRP A 5 -54.22 10.48 -3.61
C TRP A 5 -54.24 9.46 -4.75
N ASP A 6 -53.77 9.83 -5.94
CA ASP A 6 -53.62 8.88 -7.05
C ASP A 6 -52.45 7.93 -6.71
N TRP A 7 -52.76 6.77 -6.13
CA TRP A 7 -51.82 5.65 -5.95
C TRP A 7 -51.88 4.64 -7.10
N GLU A 8 -52.72 4.91 -8.11
CA GLU A 8 -52.81 4.16 -9.35
C GLU A 8 -51.90 4.81 -10.40
N LEU A 9 -50.59 4.88 -10.14
CA LEU A 9 -49.64 5.07 -11.24
C LEU A 9 -49.87 3.91 -12.21
N ASP A 10 -50.32 4.23 -13.43
CA ASP A 10 -50.56 3.27 -14.48
C ASP A 10 -49.35 2.35 -14.60
N ALA A 11 -49.58 1.04 -14.67
CA ALA A 11 -48.51 0.04 -14.70
C ALA A 11 -47.48 0.37 -15.81
N GLU A 12 -47.93 0.95 -16.92
CA GLU A 12 -47.11 1.44 -18.04
C GLU A 12 -46.10 2.54 -17.64
N GLU A 13 -46.51 3.56 -16.87
CA GLU A 13 -45.59 4.63 -16.45
C GLU A 13 -44.53 4.12 -15.46
N ARG A 14 -44.92 3.19 -14.57
CA ARG A 14 -43.95 2.51 -13.69
C ARG A 14 -42.95 1.69 -14.50
N HIS A 15 -43.37 1.01 -15.55
CA HIS A 15 -42.47 0.23 -16.40
C HIS A 15 -41.51 1.14 -17.20
N ALA A 16 -41.98 2.27 -17.73
CA ALA A 16 -41.12 3.23 -18.42
C ALA A 16 -40.05 3.85 -17.50
N LEU A 17 -40.41 4.24 -16.27
CA LEU A 17 -39.45 4.79 -15.30
C LEU A 17 -38.44 3.74 -14.79
N LEU A 18 -38.87 2.49 -14.67
CA LEU A 18 -37.99 1.37 -14.32
C LEU A 18 -36.99 1.09 -15.45
N GLU A 19 -37.42 1.15 -16.71
CA GLU A 19 -36.55 0.98 -17.87
C GLU A 19 -35.54 2.12 -18.03
N GLU A 20 -35.94 3.37 -17.81
CA GLU A 20 -35.01 4.52 -17.82
C GLU A 20 -33.97 4.40 -16.71
N GLY A 21 -34.39 4.10 -15.48
CA GLY A 21 -33.49 3.90 -14.34
C GLY A 21 -32.53 2.72 -14.56
N GLU A 22 -33.00 1.61 -15.14
CA GLU A 22 -32.15 0.48 -15.49
C GLU A 22 -31.13 0.83 -16.58
N GLN A 23 -31.50 1.61 -17.59
CA GLN A 23 -30.60 1.99 -18.67
C GLN A 23 -29.51 2.95 -18.19
N GLU A 24 -29.86 3.91 -17.34
CA GLU A 24 -28.88 4.79 -16.71
C GLU A 24 -27.95 4.01 -15.79
N ALA A 25 -28.48 3.11 -14.97
CA ALA A 25 -27.68 2.22 -14.14
C ALA A 25 -26.75 1.33 -14.97
N LYS A 26 -27.22 0.76 -16.08
CA LYS A 26 -26.40 -0.05 -17.00
C LYS A 26 -25.29 0.77 -17.66
N LYS A 27 -25.57 2.01 -18.08
CA LYS A 27 -24.57 2.92 -18.67
C LYS A 27 -23.51 3.36 -17.66
N LEU A 28 -23.93 3.71 -16.44
CA LEU A 28 -23.02 4.05 -15.35
C LEU A 28 -22.14 2.86 -14.98
N PHE A 29 -22.73 1.66 -14.89
CA PHE A 29 -21.98 0.44 -14.60
C PHE A 29 -21.00 0.08 -15.72
N SER A 30 -21.42 0.10 -16.99
CA SER A 30 -20.51 -0.18 -18.12
C SER A 30 -19.39 0.85 -18.22
N GLY A 31 -19.71 2.13 -17.92
CA GLY A 31 -18.74 3.21 -17.87
C GLY A 31 -17.73 3.03 -16.74
N PHE A 32 -18.19 2.65 -15.54
CA PHE A 32 -17.33 2.35 -14.41
C PHE A 32 -16.41 1.16 -14.68
N ILE A 33 -16.95 0.07 -15.24
CA ILE A 33 -16.16 -1.09 -15.65
C ILE A 33 -15.09 -0.67 -16.67
N SER A 34 -15.45 0.07 -17.71
CA SER A 34 -14.48 0.56 -18.71
C SER A 34 -13.41 1.49 -18.10
N PHE A 35 -13.77 2.27 -17.10
CA PHE A 35 -12.85 3.13 -16.35
C PHE A 35 -11.89 2.32 -15.48
N VAL A 36 -12.38 1.36 -14.69
CA VAL A 36 -11.53 0.53 -13.82
C VAL A 36 -10.59 -0.36 -14.65
N PHE A 37 -11.07 -0.90 -15.78
CA PHE A 37 -10.26 -1.70 -16.69
C PHE A 37 -9.36 -0.88 -17.61
N SER A 38 -9.26 0.44 -17.41
CA SER A 38 -8.28 1.25 -18.11
C SER A 38 -6.87 0.94 -17.59
N ASP A 39 -5.95 0.65 -18.51
CA ASP A 39 -4.58 0.19 -18.20
C ASP A 39 -3.86 1.12 -17.20
N ASN A 40 -3.99 2.44 -17.38
CA ASN A 40 -3.36 3.44 -16.50
C ASN A 40 -3.80 3.35 -15.02
N ILE A 41 -5.06 2.96 -14.77
CA ILE A 41 -5.61 2.88 -13.41
C ILE A 41 -5.25 1.53 -12.78
N LEU A 42 -5.29 0.46 -13.57
CA LEU A 42 -4.88 -0.87 -13.12
C LEU A 42 -3.41 -0.90 -12.70
N GLU A 43 -2.51 -0.31 -13.49
CA GLU A 43 -1.08 -0.24 -13.15
C GLU A 43 -0.84 0.49 -11.82
N PHE A 44 -1.51 1.62 -11.60
CA PHE A 44 -1.45 2.34 -10.32
C PHE A 44 -2.02 1.50 -9.16
N ALA A 45 -3.15 0.83 -9.37
CA ALA A 45 -3.79 -0.01 -8.36
C ALA A 45 -2.90 -1.19 -7.94
N PHE A 46 -2.31 -1.90 -8.92
CA PHE A 46 -1.37 -2.98 -8.64
C PHE A 46 -0.12 -2.46 -7.90
N GLY A 47 0.39 -1.29 -8.28
CA GLY A 47 1.50 -0.64 -7.58
C GLY A 47 1.19 -0.40 -6.10
N LEU A 48 0.00 0.12 -5.76
CA LEU A 48 -0.41 0.36 -4.38
C LEU A 48 -0.60 -0.93 -3.57
N ILE A 49 -1.19 -1.96 -4.19
CA ILE A 49 -1.43 -3.26 -3.53
C ILE A 49 -0.10 -3.92 -3.18
N ILE A 50 0.84 -3.97 -4.14
CA ILE A 50 2.17 -4.54 -3.92
C ILE A 50 2.95 -3.72 -2.88
N ALA A 51 2.87 -2.39 -2.94
CA ALA A 51 3.52 -1.51 -1.96
C ALA A 51 3.00 -1.72 -0.52
N ASN A 52 1.68 -1.85 -0.35
CA ASN A 52 1.09 -2.14 0.96
C ASN A 52 1.51 -3.52 1.48
N GLY A 53 1.31 -4.56 0.67
CA GLY A 53 1.67 -5.92 1.08
C GLY A 53 3.16 -6.05 1.41
N PHE A 54 4.03 -5.42 0.62
CA PHE A 54 5.46 -5.41 0.90
C PHE A 54 5.80 -4.68 2.21
N THR A 55 5.19 -3.52 2.47
CA THR A 55 5.40 -2.78 3.71
C THR A 55 4.94 -3.60 4.93
N GLU A 56 3.80 -4.28 4.84
CA GLU A 56 3.31 -5.19 5.90
C GLU A 56 4.24 -6.37 6.16
N LEU A 57 4.76 -7.01 5.09
CA LEU A 57 5.71 -8.10 5.23
C LEU A 57 7.01 -7.66 5.92
N VAL A 58 7.56 -6.50 5.53
CA VAL A 58 8.77 -5.97 6.16
C VAL A 58 8.49 -5.57 7.60
N ASN A 59 7.33 -4.97 7.89
CA ASN A 59 6.89 -4.66 9.26
C ASN A 59 6.84 -5.93 10.13
N SER A 60 6.23 -7.02 9.63
CA SER A 60 6.17 -8.29 10.36
C SER A 60 7.57 -8.87 10.56
N PHE A 61 8.44 -8.84 9.55
CA PHE A 61 9.82 -9.28 9.71
C PHE A 61 10.58 -8.50 10.80
N VAL A 62 10.43 -7.18 10.83
CA VAL A 62 11.07 -6.34 11.84
C VAL A 62 10.47 -6.61 13.22
N ASN A 63 9.14 -6.57 13.35
CA ASN A 63 8.46 -6.64 14.64
C ASN A 63 8.48 -8.05 15.25
N ASP A 64 8.33 -9.08 14.43
CA ASP A 64 8.14 -10.45 14.90
C ASP A 64 9.45 -11.25 14.93
N ILE A 65 10.45 -10.88 14.11
CA ILE A 65 11.72 -11.62 14.01
C ILE A 65 12.91 -10.81 14.53
N LEU A 66 13.03 -9.52 14.20
CA LEU A 66 14.17 -8.71 14.64
C LEU A 66 14.01 -8.14 16.06
N LEU A 67 12.82 -7.62 16.41
CA LEU A 67 12.59 -7.01 17.73
C LEU A 67 12.75 -7.98 18.90
N PRO A 68 12.31 -9.26 18.86
CA PRO A 68 12.41 -10.12 20.04
C PRO A 68 13.86 -10.40 20.47
N PRO A 69 14.81 -10.70 19.57
CA PRO A 69 16.24 -10.79 19.91
C PRO A 69 16.83 -9.45 20.37
N LEU A 70 16.47 -8.33 19.70
CA LEU A 70 16.94 -7.00 20.07
C LEU A 70 16.46 -6.57 21.46
N SER A 71 15.24 -6.92 21.85
CA SER A 71 14.65 -6.61 23.16
C SER A 71 15.24 -7.45 24.30
N VAL A 72 15.85 -8.60 24.00
CA VAL A 72 16.62 -9.37 24.99
C VAL A 72 18.03 -8.80 25.14
N LEU A 73 18.64 -8.33 24.05
CA LEU A 73 20.03 -7.86 24.03
C LEU A 73 20.17 -6.42 24.54
N LEU A 74 19.26 -5.53 24.14
CA LEU A 74 19.12 -4.20 24.71
C LEU A 74 18.11 -4.32 25.86
N PRO A 75 18.38 -3.85 27.09
CA PRO A 75 17.45 -3.89 28.22
C PRO A 75 16.25 -2.93 28.03
N LEU A 76 15.76 -2.78 26.80
CA LEU A 76 14.50 -2.18 26.44
C LEU A 76 13.42 -3.23 26.71
N ASN A 77 12.77 -3.05 27.87
CA ASN A 77 11.70 -3.90 28.37
C ASN A 77 10.66 -4.19 27.27
N ARG A 78 10.26 -5.46 27.14
CA ARG A 78 9.41 -5.99 26.04
C ARG A 78 8.06 -5.27 25.84
N ASN A 79 7.60 -4.53 26.85
CA ASN A 79 6.35 -3.78 26.81
C ASN A 79 6.63 -2.28 26.64
N LEU A 80 7.26 -1.90 25.53
CA LEU A 80 7.39 -0.50 25.14
C LEU A 80 6.01 0.12 24.95
N ASP A 81 5.05 -0.59 24.37
CA ASP A 81 3.71 -0.09 24.08
C ASP A 81 2.89 0.28 25.34
N GLU A 82 3.20 -0.35 26.48
CA GLU A 82 2.57 -0.07 27.77
C GLU A 82 3.27 1.07 28.53
N LYS A 83 4.32 1.67 27.96
CA LYS A 83 4.98 2.85 28.54
C LYS A 83 4.21 4.11 28.15
N PHE A 84 3.47 4.63 29.12
CA PHE A 84 2.76 5.89 28.99
C PHE A 84 3.03 6.78 30.21
N ALA A 85 3.11 8.09 29.96
CA ALA A 85 3.18 9.10 30.99
C ALA A 85 1.79 9.70 31.18
N VAL A 86 1.25 9.65 32.39
CA VAL A 86 -0.04 10.28 32.71
C VAL A 86 0.21 11.77 32.96
N LEU A 87 -0.29 12.63 32.07
CA LEU A 87 -0.16 14.08 32.19
C LEU A 87 -1.28 14.68 33.05
N LYS A 88 -2.47 14.08 33.00
CA LYS A 88 -3.60 14.43 33.85
C LYS A 88 -4.27 13.17 34.34
N ALA A 89 -4.30 13.01 35.66
CA ALA A 89 -4.99 11.93 36.34
C ALA A 89 -6.50 11.97 36.04
N GLY A 90 -7.06 10.81 35.69
CA GLY A 90 -8.50 10.60 35.63
C GLY A 90 -9.11 10.45 37.04
N PRO A 91 -10.45 10.37 37.15
CA PRO A 91 -11.16 10.30 38.43
C PRO A 91 -10.71 9.15 39.34
N SER A 92 -10.30 8.01 38.77
CA SER A 92 -9.95 6.79 39.51
C SER A 92 -8.44 6.58 39.72
N TYR A 93 -7.60 7.57 39.40
CA TYR A 93 -6.13 7.48 39.51
C TYR A 93 -5.64 7.20 40.94
N GLY A 94 -6.37 7.69 41.95
CA GLY A 94 -5.99 7.58 43.36
C GLY A 94 -6.37 6.25 44.03
N GLU A 95 -7.34 5.50 43.51
CA GLU A 95 -7.87 4.30 44.18
C GLU A 95 -7.15 3.00 43.79
N THR A 96 -6.49 2.99 42.63
CA THR A 96 -5.86 1.79 42.04
C THR A 96 -4.34 1.78 42.10
N GLY A 97 -3.71 2.81 42.68
CA GLY A 97 -2.24 2.93 42.72
C GLY A 97 -1.61 3.29 41.37
N GLY A 98 -2.42 3.80 40.42
CA GLY A 98 -2.02 4.16 39.07
C GLY A 98 -2.58 3.21 38.00
N TYR A 99 -2.48 3.63 36.74
CA TYR A 99 -2.88 2.82 35.59
C TYR A 99 -1.77 1.83 35.24
N THR A 100 -2.10 0.55 35.09
CA THR A 100 -1.15 -0.50 34.67
C THR A 100 -1.12 -0.67 33.15
N THR A 101 -2.21 -0.30 32.46
CA THR A 101 -2.32 -0.39 31.00
C THR A 101 -2.78 0.91 30.39
N LEU A 102 -2.35 1.17 29.15
CA LEU A 102 -2.75 2.36 28.39
C LEU A 102 -4.28 2.38 28.17
N ALA A 103 -4.88 1.23 27.92
CA ALA A 103 -6.32 1.09 27.69
C ALA A 103 -7.13 1.54 28.92
N GLN A 104 -6.68 1.17 30.12
CA GLN A 104 -7.33 1.57 31.37
C GLN A 104 -7.24 3.09 31.60
N ALA A 105 -6.11 3.70 31.25
CA ALA A 105 -5.95 5.14 31.39
C ALA A 105 -6.82 5.95 30.41
N ILE A 106 -7.02 5.42 29.19
CA ILE A 106 -7.88 6.03 28.18
C ILE A 106 -9.36 5.90 28.57
N ASP A 107 -9.79 4.74 29.07
CA ASP A 107 -11.18 4.49 29.48
C ASP A 107 -11.59 5.38 30.66
N ASP A 108 -10.66 5.65 31.57
CA ASP A 108 -10.82 6.59 32.67
C ASP A 108 -10.81 8.08 32.25
N GLY A 109 -10.58 8.37 30.96
CA GLY A 109 -10.48 9.73 30.44
C GLY A 109 -9.24 10.50 30.90
N ALA A 110 -8.19 9.78 31.35
CA ALA A 110 -6.92 10.39 31.70
C ALA A 110 -6.20 10.88 30.44
N VAL A 111 -5.59 12.07 30.51
CA VAL A 111 -4.76 12.55 29.40
C VAL A 111 -3.39 11.90 29.52
N VAL A 112 -3.13 10.93 28.64
CA VAL A 112 -1.90 10.14 28.61
C VAL A 112 -1.05 10.44 27.39
N MET A 113 0.27 10.52 27.60
CA MET A 113 1.27 10.56 26.55
C MET A 113 1.89 9.17 26.41
N ALA A 114 1.43 8.41 25.41
CA ALA A 114 1.94 7.07 25.08
C ALA A 114 3.26 7.13 24.29
N TYR A 115 4.35 7.54 24.95
CA TYR A 115 5.67 7.61 24.32
C TYR A 115 6.21 6.24 23.90
N GLY A 116 5.73 5.17 24.52
CA GLY A 116 6.00 3.79 24.18
C GLY A 116 5.75 3.42 22.72
N ILE A 117 4.52 3.65 22.28
CA ILE A 117 4.08 3.39 20.89
C ILE A 117 4.86 4.27 19.90
N PHE A 118 5.21 5.49 20.30
CA PHE A 118 5.98 6.39 19.44
C PHE A 118 7.41 5.86 19.20
N ILE A 119 8.09 5.40 20.26
CA ILE A 119 9.41 4.80 20.13
C ILE A 119 9.34 3.49 19.32
N ASN A 120 8.31 2.67 19.53
CA ASN A 120 8.07 1.49 18.70
C ASN A 120 8.00 1.84 17.21
N ARG A 121 7.21 2.87 16.84
CA ARG A 121 7.11 3.34 15.45
C ARG A 121 8.45 3.81 14.87
N ILE A 122 9.28 4.50 15.67
CA ILE A 122 10.62 4.94 15.24
C ILE A 122 11.53 3.73 15.00
N VAL A 123 11.56 2.78 15.94
CA VAL A 123 12.39 1.58 15.81
C VAL A 123 11.94 0.76 14.61
N ASN A 124 10.63 0.61 14.39
CA ASN A 124 10.10 -0.07 13.21
C ASN A 124 10.52 0.65 11.92
N PHE A 125 10.41 1.98 11.85
CA PHE A 125 10.84 2.76 10.68
C PHE A 125 12.33 2.54 10.35
N ILE A 126 13.20 2.58 11.37
CA ILE A 126 14.64 2.31 11.18
C ILE A 126 14.88 0.84 10.79
N GLY A 127 14.13 -0.09 11.40
CA GLY A 127 14.19 -1.51 11.12
C GLY A 127 13.82 -1.86 9.68
N ILE A 128 12.77 -1.24 9.13
CA ILE A 128 12.38 -1.39 7.72
C ILE A 128 13.51 -0.93 6.82
N GLY A 129 14.08 0.26 7.06
CA GLY A 129 15.19 0.79 6.28
C GLY A 129 16.42 -0.14 6.28
N LEU A 130 16.78 -0.66 7.45
CA LEU A 130 17.87 -1.63 7.59
C LEU A 130 17.57 -2.97 6.93
N ALA A 131 16.34 -3.46 7.02
CA ALA A 131 15.92 -4.71 6.38
C ALA A 131 15.97 -4.60 4.85
N LEU A 132 15.48 -3.50 4.28
CA LEU A 132 15.59 -3.25 2.83
C LEU A 132 17.04 -3.14 2.36
N TYR A 133 17.88 -2.48 3.15
CA TYR A 133 19.31 -2.39 2.87
C TYR A 133 20.00 -3.75 2.93
N ALA A 134 19.69 -4.56 3.95
CA ALA A 134 20.21 -5.92 4.07
C ALA A 134 19.76 -6.81 2.89
N LEU A 135 18.49 -6.74 2.49
CA LEU A 135 17.99 -7.45 1.31
C LEU A 135 18.70 -7.00 0.02
N ALA A 136 18.94 -5.71 -0.15
CA ALA A 136 19.67 -5.19 -1.30
C ALA A 136 21.11 -5.73 -1.35
N ILE A 137 21.81 -5.79 -0.20
CA ILE A 137 23.14 -6.39 -0.11
C ILE A 137 23.10 -7.88 -0.42
N VAL A 138 22.17 -8.62 0.19
CA VAL A 138 22.01 -10.06 -0.03
C VAL A 138 21.75 -10.34 -1.51
N TYR A 139 20.90 -9.55 -2.14
CA TYR A 139 20.64 -9.62 -3.57
C TYR A 139 21.88 -9.31 -4.40
N GLN A 140 22.65 -8.27 -4.08
CA GLN A 140 23.91 -7.96 -4.77
C GLN A 140 24.96 -9.07 -4.62
N ILE A 141 24.98 -9.77 -3.47
CA ILE A 141 25.89 -10.89 -3.21
C ILE A 141 25.48 -12.15 -4.00
N ILE A 142 24.16 -12.43 -4.09
CA ILE A 142 23.64 -13.65 -4.72
C ILE A 142 23.49 -13.48 -6.24
N SER A 143 23.03 -12.32 -6.70
CA SER A 143 22.81 -12.00 -8.11
C SER A 143 23.91 -11.07 -8.61
N SER A 144 25.04 -11.67 -9.01
CA SER A 144 26.06 -11.00 -9.85
C SER A 144 25.76 -11.07 -11.36
N ASP A 145 24.52 -11.40 -11.75
CA ASP A 145 24.07 -11.33 -13.14
C ASP A 145 23.07 -10.18 -13.28
N SER A 146 23.47 -9.12 -14.00
CA SER A 146 22.63 -7.96 -14.27
C SER A 146 21.53 -8.35 -15.23
N ILE A 147 20.37 -8.73 -14.69
CA ILE A 147 19.13 -9.01 -15.42
C ILE A 147 18.34 -7.72 -15.76
N ILE A 148 19.02 -6.58 -15.70
CA ILE A 148 18.51 -5.35 -16.28
C ILE A 148 19.14 -5.30 -17.66
N ASP A 149 18.40 -5.78 -18.68
CA ASP A 149 18.69 -5.41 -20.06
C ASP A 149 18.79 -3.90 -20.09
N GLU A 150 20.00 -3.37 -20.29
CA GLU A 150 20.22 -1.94 -20.43
C GLU A 150 19.53 -1.51 -21.72
N ILE A 151 18.37 -0.87 -21.54
CA ILE A 151 17.53 -0.36 -22.61
C ILE A 151 18.34 0.71 -23.34
N VAL A 152 18.83 0.38 -24.52
CA VAL A 152 19.59 1.29 -25.36
C VAL A 152 18.65 2.02 -26.30
N GLU A 153 18.89 3.32 -26.48
CA GLU A 153 18.16 4.10 -27.47
C GLU A 153 18.68 3.80 -28.88
N CYS A 154 17.80 3.26 -29.71
CA CYS A 154 18.03 3.13 -31.15
C CYS A 154 18.36 4.50 -31.77
N LYS A 155 19.60 4.69 -32.23
CA LYS A 155 20.08 5.96 -32.83
C LYS A 155 19.27 6.43 -34.04
N TYR A 156 18.58 5.51 -34.73
CA TYR A 156 17.80 5.81 -35.92
C TYR A 156 16.33 6.12 -35.63
N CYS A 157 15.77 5.47 -34.62
CA CYS A 157 14.34 5.41 -34.37
C CYS A 157 13.89 6.03 -33.05
N GLN A 158 14.83 6.40 -32.16
CA GLN A 158 14.60 7.00 -30.84
C GLN A 158 13.55 6.25 -29.99
N LYS A 159 13.31 4.97 -30.32
CA LYS A 159 12.48 4.06 -29.55
C LYS A 159 13.40 3.16 -28.76
N ASN A 160 12.99 2.91 -27.53
CA ASN A 160 13.64 1.97 -26.62
C ASN A 160 13.47 0.55 -27.15
N ILE A 161 14.58 -0.14 -27.39
CA ILE A 161 14.61 -1.54 -27.83
C ILE A 161 15.58 -2.34 -26.96
N SER A 162 15.35 -3.65 -26.85
CA SER A 162 16.27 -4.52 -26.09
C SER A 162 17.56 -4.75 -26.86
N GLN A 163 18.68 -4.92 -26.13
CA GLN A 163 20.02 -5.05 -26.71
C GLN A 163 20.14 -6.19 -27.74
N GLU A 164 19.37 -7.27 -27.55
CA GLU A 164 19.36 -8.42 -28.45
C GLU A 164 18.88 -8.04 -29.86
N PHE A 165 17.85 -7.19 -29.96
CA PHE A 165 17.32 -6.74 -31.25
C PHE A 165 18.25 -5.75 -31.96
N ASP A 166 18.94 -4.88 -31.21
CA ASP A 166 19.94 -3.95 -31.76
C ASP A 166 21.14 -4.68 -32.37
N ALA A 167 21.64 -5.72 -31.70
CA ALA A 167 22.74 -6.52 -32.20
C ALA A 167 22.41 -7.21 -33.54
N SER A 168 21.15 -7.61 -33.74
CA SER A 168 20.67 -8.25 -34.98
C SER A 168 20.52 -7.26 -36.14
N THR A 169 19.96 -6.07 -35.89
CA THR A 169 19.74 -5.02 -36.90
C THR A 169 21.04 -4.34 -37.33
N ALA A 170 21.99 -4.14 -36.41
CA ALA A 170 23.32 -3.63 -36.73
C ALA A 170 24.12 -4.58 -37.66
N ARG A 171 23.93 -5.90 -37.52
CA ARG A 171 24.54 -6.90 -38.43
C ARG A 171 23.88 -6.89 -39.81
N ALA A 172 22.56 -6.78 -39.89
CA ALA A 172 21.84 -6.69 -41.16
C ALA A 172 22.24 -5.44 -41.98
N GLY A 173 22.40 -4.28 -41.32
CA GLY A 173 22.83 -3.04 -41.98
C GLY A 173 24.24 -3.10 -42.59
N LYS A 174 25.18 -3.84 -41.96
CA LYS A 174 26.54 -4.03 -42.50
C LYS A 174 26.58 -4.96 -43.71
N MET A 175 25.63 -5.89 -43.86
CA MET A 175 25.56 -6.76 -45.04
C MET A 175 24.98 -6.02 -46.26
N GLY A 176 24.04 -5.09 -46.07
CA GLY A 176 23.50 -4.25 -47.14
C GLY A 176 24.50 -3.23 -47.71
N ALA A 177 25.40 -2.71 -46.87
CA ALA A 177 26.40 -1.72 -47.28
C ALA A 177 27.62 -2.30 -48.05
N LYS A 178 27.74 -3.63 -48.13
CA LYS A 178 28.87 -4.31 -48.81
C LYS A 178 28.52 -4.83 -50.22
N SER A 179 27.30 -4.56 -50.69
CA SER A 179 26.77 -4.99 -52.00
C SER A 179 26.54 -3.84 -52.99
N ALA A 180 27.03 -2.63 -52.70
CA ALA A 180 27.00 -1.47 -53.60
C ALA A 180 28.42 -1.02 -53.92
#